data_AF-A0A2S1QVW7-F1
#
_entry.id   AF-A0A2S1QVW7-F1
#
_cell.length_a   1.000
_cell.length_b   1.000
_cell.length_c   1.000
_cell.angle_alpha   90.00
_cell.angle_beta   90.00
_cell.angle_gamma   90.00
#
_symmetry.space_group_name_H-M   'P 1'
#
loop_
_entity.id
_entity.type
_entity.pdbx_description
1 polymer ?
#
loop_
_entity_poly.entity_id
_entity_poly.type
_entity_poly.pdbx_seq_one_letter_code
_entity_poly.pdbx_strand_id
1 'polypeptide(L)'
;MKRSSFLFTLAIVCLVIVLADLFLWFSVTGDTATFEESKQQYLSYYPDSMQNARLLTVISILLLTAAGFIFLNASKTRSLKMVAALLGLVSAVLLMWKIFSLM
;
A
#
# COMPACT_ATOMS: atom_id res chain seq x y z
N MET A 1 22.65 9.83 -11.53
CA MET A 1 22.00 8.49 -11.67
C MET A 1 21.61 7.84 -10.34
N LYS A 2 22.44 7.83 -9.29
CA LYS A 2 22.16 7.09 -8.02
C LYS A 2 20.87 7.47 -7.26
N ARG A 3 20.48 8.75 -7.23
CA ARG A 3 19.29 9.21 -6.47
C ARG A 3 17.96 8.71 -7.04
N SER A 4 17.83 8.62 -8.37
CA SER A 4 16.61 8.16 -9.02
C SER A 4 16.36 6.67 -8.80
N SER A 5 17.43 5.86 -8.83
CA SER A 5 17.35 4.43 -8.50
C SER A 5 16.96 4.21 -7.04
N PHE A 6 17.54 4.96 -6.11
CA PHE A 6 17.20 4.86 -4.68
C PHE A 6 15.71 5.17 -4.41
N LEU A 7 15.19 6.26 -4.97
CA LEU A 7 13.77 6.62 -4.83
C LEU A 7 12.85 5.55 -5.42
N PHE A 8 13.24 4.96 -6.55
CA PHE A 8 12.47 3.87 -7.18
C PHE A 8 12.43 2.63 -6.29
N THR A 9 13.56 2.24 -5.68
CA THR A 9 13.60 1.15 -4.70
C THR A 9 12.75 1.46 -3.48
N LEU A 10 12.80 2.69 -2.96
CA LEU A 10 11.94 3.11 -1.85
C LEU A 10 10.45 3.02 -2.21
N ALA A 11 10.06 3.42 -3.42
CA ALA A 11 8.68 3.29 -3.90
C ALA A 11 8.22 1.83 -3.97
N ILE A 12 9.10 0.91 -4.37
CA ILE A 12 8.82 -0.54 -4.34
C ILE A 12 8.58 -1.01 -2.90
N VAL A 13 9.45 -0.61 -1.96
CA VAL A 13 9.27 -0.97 -0.55
C VAL A 13 7.93 -0.46 0.00
N CYS A 14 7.57 0.78 -0.29
CA CYS A 14 6.27 1.35 0.09
C CYS A 14 5.10 0.53 -0.46
N LEU A 15 5.15 0.13 -1.73
CA LEU A 15 4.10 -0.69 -2.35
C LEU A 15 4.03 -2.08 -1.71
N VAL A 16 5.17 -2.72 -1.46
CA VAL A 16 5.23 -4.05 -0.84
C VAL A 16 4.66 -4.02 0.59
N ILE A 17 4.93 -2.98 1.37
CA ILE A 17 4.34 -2.83 2.72
C ILE A 17 2.81 -2.80 2.64
N VAL A 18 2.25 -2.03 1.71
CA VAL A 18 0.79 -1.93 1.55
C VAL A 18 0.18 -3.23 1.02
N LEU A 19 0.89 -3.95 0.15
CA LEU A 19 0.46 -5.27 -0.30
C LEU A 19 0.49 -6.31 0.83
N ALA A 20 1.50 -6.28 1.70
CA ALA A 20 1.58 -7.15 2.87
C ALA A 20 0.45 -6.86 3.87
N ASP A 21 0.12 -5.58 4.09
CA ASP A 21 -1.02 -5.16 4.90
C ASP A 21 -2.37 -5.69 4.33
N LEU A 22 -2.57 -5.55 3.02
CA LEU A 22 -3.77 -6.07 2.35
C LEU A 22 -3.84 -7.60 2.41
N PHE A 23 -2.71 -8.28 2.23
CA PHE A 23 -2.64 -9.73 2.36
C PHE A 23 -3.03 -10.18 3.77
N LEU A 24 -2.53 -9.50 4.80
CA LEU A 24 -2.91 -9.77 6.19
C LEU A 24 -4.41 -9.56 6.41
N TRP A 25 -4.98 -8.46 5.91
CA TRP A 25 -6.43 -8.21 5.98
C TRP A 25 -7.22 -9.34 5.34
N PHE A 26 -6.88 -9.74 4.11
CA PHE A 26 -7.58 -10.83 3.42
C PHE A 26 -7.45 -12.18 4.14
N SER A 27 -6.26 -12.48 4.67
CA SER A 27 -6.03 -13.70 5.46
C SER A 27 -6.94 -13.75 6.67
N VAL A 28 -7.06 -12.64 7.42
CA VAL A 28 -7.91 -12.59 8.62
C VAL A 28 -9.39 -12.66 8.26
N THR A 29 -9.83 -11.95 7.22
CA THR A 29 -11.25 -11.98 6.79
C THR A 29 -11.69 -13.34 6.26
N GLY A 30 -10.75 -14.20 5.82
CA GLY A 30 -11.05 -15.57 5.39
C GLY A 30 -11.37 -16.52 6.55
N ASP A 31 -10.91 -16.19 7.77
CA ASP A 31 -10.93 -17.09 8.93
C ASP A 31 -11.97 -16.70 10.00
N THR A 32 -12.63 -15.54 9.88
CA THR A 32 -13.59 -15.01 10.87
C THR A 32 -15.00 -14.85 10.33
N ALA A 33 -16.02 -14.99 11.19
CA ALA A 33 -17.42 -14.96 10.76
C ALA A 33 -18.00 -13.54 10.60
N THR A 34 -17.48 -12.55 11.33
CA THR A 34 -18.01 -11.19 11.34
C THR A 34 -16.94 -10.14 11.07
N PHE A 35 -17.36 -8.99 10.53
CA PHE A 35 -16.45 -7.87 10.23
C PHE A 35 -15.72 -7.34 11.48
N GLU A 36 -16.40 -7.23 12.61
CA GLU A 36 -15.79 -6.72 13.85
C GLU A 36 -14.74 -7.69 14.40
N GLU A 37 -14.97 -9.00 14.32
CA GLU A 37 -13.97 -10.02 14.66
C GLU A 37 -12.77 -9.94 13.70
N SER A 38 -13.01 -9.82 12.39
CA SER A 38 -11.92 -9.63 11.42
C SER A 38 -11.08 -8.41 11.75
N LYS A 39 -11.74 -7.28 12.06
CA LYS A 39 -11.07 -6.02 12.38
C LYS A 39 -10.25 -6.13 13.65
N GLN A 40 -10.80 -6.70 14.71
CA GLN A 40 -10.09 -6.86 15.98
C GLN A 40 -8.88 -7.79 15.82
N GLN A 41 -9.04 -8.92 15.13
CA GLN A 41 -7.95 -9.86 14.88
C GLN A 41 -6.90 -9.28 13.92
N TYR A 42 -7.30 -8.49 12.92
CA TYR A 42 -6.36 -7.80 12.04
C TYR A 42 -5.52 -6.77 12.81
N LEU A 43 -6.17 -5.98 13.67
CA LEU A 43 -5.47 -4.97 14.48
C LEU A 43 -4.53 -5.59 15.51
N SER A 44 -4.81 -6.79 16.02
CA SER A 44 -3.95 -7.44 17.03
C SER A 44 -2.56 -7.84 16.51
N TYR A 45 -2.36 -7.92 15.19
CA TYR A 45 -1.03 -8.11 14.59
C TYR A 45 -0.16 -6.85 14.63
N TYR A 46 -0.73 -5.69 14.96
CA TYR A 46 -0.03 -4.42 15.07
C TYR A 46 0.28 -4.07 16.52
N PRO A 47 1.38 -3.35 16.77
CA PRO A 47 1.69 -2.85 18.11
C PRO A 47 0.59 -1.90 18.58
N ASP A 48 0.38 -1.78 19.90
CA ASP A 48 -0.71 -1.00 20.51
C ASP A 48 -0.84 0.43 19.96
N SER A 49 0.27 1.09 19.64
CA SER A 49 0.29 2.44 19.05
C SER A 49 -0.30 2.52 17.63
N MET A 50 -0.43 1.39 16.93
CA MET A 50 -0.90 1.27 15.55
C MET A 50 -2.20 0.46 15.42
N GLN A 51 -2.83 0.04 16.52
CA GLN A 51 -4.11 -0.69 16.53
C GLN A 51 -5.32 0.22 16.20
N ASN A 52 -5.22 0.99 15.12
CA ASN A 52 -6.26 1.88 14.66
C ASN A 52 -6.40 1.74 13.13
N ALA A 53 -7.53 1.19 12.69
CA ALA A 53 -7.80 0.92 11.28
C ALA A 53 -7.73 2.18 10.41
N ARG A 54 -8.22 3.32 10.92
CA ARG A 54 -8.15 4.60 10.19
C ARG A 54 -6.71 5.08 10.06
N LEU A 55 -5.90 4.93 11.11
CA LEU A 55 -4.48 5.30 11.06
C LEU A 55 -3.72 4.46 10.02
N LEU A 56 -3.92 3.15 10.04
CA LEU A 56 -3.31 2.22 9.05
C LEU A 56 -3.75 2.54 7.63
N THR A 57 -5.02 2.90 7.44
CA THR A 57 -5.55 3.35 6.14
C THR A 57 -4.89 4.65 5.68
N VAL A 58 -4.75 5.64 6.56
CA VAL A 58 -4.05 6.91 6.24
C VAL A 58 -2.59 6.65 5.87
N ILE A 59 -1.88 5.82 6.63
CA ILE A 59 -0.49 5.42 6.32
C ILE A 59 -0.43 4.77 4.94
N SER A 60 -1.34 3.84 4.64
CA SER A 60 -1.42 3.19 3.33
C SER A 60 -1.63 4.19 2.20
N ILE A 61 -2.51 5.17 2.37
CA ILE A 61 -2.76 6.23 1.37
C ILE A 61 -1.50 7.06 1.15
N LEU A 62 -0.78 7.45 2.21
CA LEU A 62 0.47 8.21 2.09
C LEU A 62 1.55 7.42 1.35
N LEU A 63 1.73 6.13 1.70
CA LEU A 63 2.68 5.24 1.05
C LEU A 63 2.37 5.04 -0.44
N LEU A 64 1.10 4.78 -0.78
CA LEU A 64 0.65 4.62 -2.16
C LEU A 64 0.75 5.91 -2.97
N THR A 65 0.47 7.06 -2.37
CA THR A 65 0.63 8.37 -3.03
C THR A 65 2.09 8.62 -3.37
N ALA A 66 3.00 8.40 -2.40
CA ALA A 66 4.43 8.57 -2.61
C ALA A 66 4.97 7.59 -3.66
N ALA A 67 4.61 6.31 -3.57
CA ALA A 67 5.02 5.28 -4.52
C ALA A 67 4.49 5.59 -5.93
N GLY A 68 3.19 5.89 -6.07
CA GLY A 68 2.56 6.24 -7.33
C GLY A 68 3.20 7.47 -7.99
N PHE A 69 3.47 8.53 -7.23
CA PHE A 69 4.14 9.72 -7.76
C PHE A 69 5.54 9.40 -8.29
N ILE A 70 6.32 8.60 -7.56
CA ILE A 70 7.67 8.19 -7.98
C ILE A 70 7.59 7.30 -9.23
N PHE A 71 6.69 6.32 -9.28
CA PHE A 71 6.51 5.43 -10.43
C PHE A 71 6.05 6.19 -11.69
N LEU A 72 5.08 7.10 -11.57
CA LEU A 72 4.62 7.92 -12.69
C LEU A 72 5.73 8.83 -13.23
N ASN A 73 6.56 9.40 -12.36
CA ASN A 73 7.71 10.19 -12.81
C ASN A 73 8.82 9.31 -13.43
N ALA A 74 9.09 8.14 -12.86
CA ALA A 74 10.05 7.19 -13.43
C ALA A 74 9.60 6.66 -14.81
N SER A 75 8.29 6.55 -15.05
CA SER A 75 7.74 6.12 -16.33
C SER A 75 8.09 7.03 -17.51
N LYS A 76 8.48 8.29 -17.25
CA LYS A 76 8.91 9.24 -18.26
C LYS A 76 10.32 8.92 -18.80
N THR A 77 11.07 8.05 -18.13
CA THR A 77 12.43 7.64 -18.52
C THR A 77 12.43 6.32 -19.32
N ARG A 78 13.31 6.20 -20.33
CA ARG A 78 13.24 5.14 -21.35
C ARG A 78 13.48 3.71 -20.82
N SER A 79 14.29 3.53 -19.78
CA SER A 79 14.74 2.19 -19.35
C SER A 79 13.74 1.42 -18.51
N LEU A 80 12.80 2.08 -17.83
CA LEU A 80 11.85 1.43 -16.91
C LEU A 80 10.40 1.85 -17.16
N LYS A 81 10.11 2.43 -18.34
CA LYS A 81 8.80 3.03 -18.66
C LYS A 81 7.62 2.10 -18.41
N MET A 82 7.69 0.87 -18.93
CA MET A 82 6.57 -0.08 -18.85
C MET A 82 6.34 -0.57 -17.41
N VAL A 83 7.41 -0.97 -16.72
CA VAL A 83 7.33 -1.45 -15.32
C VAL A 83 6.82 -0.33 -14.40
N ALA A 84 7.37 0.87 -14.53
CA ALA A 84 6.96 2.01 -13.73
C ALA A 84 5.50 2.44 -14.02
N ALA A 85 5.04 2.36 -15.27
CA ALA A 85 3.64 2.63 -15.61
C ALA A 85 2.69 1.60 -14.98
N LEU A 86 3.04 0.30 -15.04
CA LEU A 86 2.25 -0.77 -14.42
C LEU A 86 2.17 -0.61 -12.90
N LEU A 87 3.31 -0.42 -12.23
CA LEU A 87 3.36 -0.23 -10.77
C LEU A 87 2.64 1.06 -10.33
N GLY A 88 2.73 2.12 -11.13
CA GLY A 88 1.97 3.36 -10.91
C GLY A 88 0.47 3.14 -11.01
N LEU A 89 0.00 2.39 -12.02
CA LEU A 89 -1.41 2.04 -12.17
C LEU A 89 -1.91 1.19 -10.99
N VAL A 90 -1.15 0.16 -10.59
CA VAL A 90 -1.48 -0.65 -9.41
C VAL A 90 -1.61 0.22 -8.17
N SER A 91 -0.65 1.14 -7.96
CA SER A 91 -0.69 2.06 -6.81
C SER A 91 -1.93 2.96 -6.83
N ALA A 92 -2.35 3.43 -8.02
CA ALA A 92 -3.55 4.26 -8.17
C ALA A 92 -4.84 3.48 -7.88
N VAL A 93 -4.95 2.23 -8.36
CA VAL A 93 -6.11 1.36 -8.08
C VAL A 93 -6.20 1.05 -6.59
N LEU A 94 -5.09 0.69 -5.95
CA LEU A 94 -5.05 0.43 -4.51
C LEU A 94 -5.37 1.69 -3.69
N LEU A 95 -4.93 2.86 -4.15
CA LEU A 95 -5.19 4.12 -3.47
C LEU A 95 -6.68 4.47 -3.55
N MET A 96 -7.27 4.32 -4.74
CA MET A 96 -8.71 4.47 -4.93
C MET A 96 -9.47 3.52 -3.99
N TRP A 97 -9.06 2.24 -3.94
CA TRP A 97 -9.65 1.26 -3.02
C TRP A 97 -9.56 1.71 -1.55
N LYS A 98 -8.38 2.09 -1.05
CA LYS A 98 -8.20 2.51 0.35
C LYS A 98 -9.01 3.77 0.69
N ILE A 99 -9.16 4.71 -0.25
CA ILE A 99 -10.00 5.92 -0.05
C ILE A 99 -11.48 5.55 0.11
N PHE A 100 -12.01 4.62 -0.69
CA PHE A 100 -13.41 4.19 -0.58
C PHE A 100 -13.64 3.25 0.59
N SER A 101 -12.66 2.39 0.88
CA SER A 101 -12.75 1.42 1.96
C SER A 101 -12.79 2.11 3.31
N LEU A 102 -12.01 3.19 3.51
CA LEU A 102 -11.87 4.02 4.72
C LEU A 102 -12.38 3.33 6.00
N MET A 103 -11.82 2.15 6.26
CA MET A 103 -12.15 1.29 7.39
C MET A 103 -11.51 1.83 8.67
#